data_AF-W9XUR1-F1
#
_entry.id   AF-W9XUR1-F1
#
_cell.length_a   1.000
_cell.length_b   1.000
_cell.length_c   1.000
_cell.angle_alpha   90.00
_cell.angle_beta   90.00
_cell.angle_gamma   90.00
#
_symmetry.space_group_name_H-M   'P 1'
#
loop_
_entity.id
_entity.type
_entity.pdbx_description
1 polymer ?
#
loop_
_entity_poly.entity_id
_entity_poly.type
_entity_poly.pdbx_seq_one_letter_code
_entity_poly.pdbx_strand_id
1 'polypeptide(L)'
;MAALLAASQQTSPEILSNHFGSFSSSRQPTQGNHDAVISGSANLAEGSYDLPVGADAEDRLNAFRSDMAPFFPFVVIPDRVSARELQDRKPFLYMTIMMASLRQGAAQQLTLARRIGDSLSERVLLKGEQNLDLLQGLLVYLAWYHFNISTGAQFSTLLHMALAMVTDLGLGKPAAIKAVKSLGLMTDGKAKTYLKDRHWITTPHTLEERRAFLGCAYLMSL
;
A
#
# COMPACT_ATOMS: atom_id res chain seq x y z
N MET A 1 66.13 2.19 -5.83
CA MET A 1 65.11 2.20 -4.76
C MET A 1 64.00 1.24 -5.17
N ALA A 2 64.20 -0.07 -4.92
CA ALA A 2 63.55 -0.88 -3.87
C ALA A 2 62.07 -1.22 -4.24
N ALA A 3 61.77 -2.41 -4.82
CA ALA A 3 61.50 -3.72 -4.16
C ALA A 3 60.03 -3.82 -3.64
N LEU A 4 59.15 -4.82 -3.84
CA LEU A 4 59.21 -6.27 -4.14
C LEU A 4 57.79 -6.82 -4.55
N LEU A 5 57.78 -7.90 -5.38
CA LEU A 5 56.96 -9.16 -5.38
C LEU A 5 55.40 -9.11 -5.33
N ALA A 6 54.60 -9.99 -5.95
CA ALA A 6 54.71 -11.40 -6.43
C ALA A 6 53.62 -11.61 -7.55
N ALA A 7 53.88 -12.23 -8.71
CA ALA A 7 54.04 -13.67 -9.06
C ALA A 7 52.73 -14.51 -9.04
N SER A 8 52.61 -15.43 -10.04
CA SER A 8 51.60 -16.51 -10.26
C SER A 8 50.50 -16.14 -11.28
N GLN A 9 50.18 -16.82 -12.39
CA GLN A 9 50.42 -18.14 -13.05
C GLN A 9 50.05 -17.92 -14.56
N GLN A 10 50.81 -18.32 -15.59
CA GLN A 10 51.07 -19.66 -16.16
C GLN A 10 49.86 -20.32 -16.90
N THR A 11 50.08 -20.53 -18.22
CA THR A 11 49.63 -21.63 -19.13
C THR A 11 48.23 -21.71 -19.78
N SER A 12 48.28 -21.54 -21.12
CA SER A 12 47.81 -22.40 -22.22
C SER A 12 46.33 -22.76 -22.42
N PRO A 13 45.84 -22.72 -23.69
CA PRO A 13 44.52 -23.21 -24.08
C PRO A 13 44.62 -24.69 -24.53
N GLU A 14 43.80 -25.58 -23.96
CA GLU A 14 43.59 -26.92 -24.51
C GLU A 14 42.16 -27.14 -24.98
N ILE A 15 42.13 -27.55 -26.24
CA ILE A 15 41.03 -28.03 -27.05
C ILE A 15 40.58 -29.38 -26.48
N LEU A 16 39.29 -29.52 -26.17
CA LEU A 16 38.65 -30.84 -26.16
C LEU A 16 37.41 -30.83 -27.05
N SER A 17 37.59 -31.62 -28.11
CA SER A 17 36.67 -32.04 -29.14
C SER A 17 35.31 -32.49 -28.60
N ASN A 18 34.25 -31.89 -29.14
CA ASN A 18 32.89 -32.38 -29.04
C ASN A 18 32.77 -33.76 -29.72
N HIS A 19 32.45 -34.76 -28.91
CA HIS A 19 32.09 -36.09 -29.36
C HIS A 19 30.68 -36.02 -29.96
N PHE A 20 30.60 -36.14 -31.29
CA PHE A 20 29.36 -36.40 -32.01
C PHE A 20 28.81 -37.77 -31.59
N GLY A 21 27.77 -37.76 -30.77
CA GLY A 21 26.95 -38.91 -30.44
C GLY A 21 25.55 -38.70 -31.03
N SER A 22 25.30 -39.33 -32.17
CA SER A 22 23.98 -39.47 -32.78
C SER A 22 23.06 -40.22 -31.80
N PHE A 23 21.93 -39.63 -31.43
CA PHE A 23 20.81 -40.38 -30.86
C PHE A 23 19.50 -39.97 -31.50
N SER A 24 18.87 -40.97 -32.08
CA SER A 24 17.66 -40.96 -32.88
C SER A 24 16.45 -40.47 -32.09
N SER A 25 15.69 -39.56 -32.71
CA SER A 25 14.42 -39.03 -32.22
C SER A 25 13.32 -40.09 -32.30
N SER A 26 13.02 -40.77 -31.19
CA SER A 26 11.74 -41.43 -30.95
C SER A 26 10.89 -40.56 -30.03
N ARG A 27 9.95 -39.79 -30.59
CA ARG A 27 8.90 -39.10 -29.83
C ARG A 27 7.80 -40.11 -29.51
N GLN A 28 7.60 -40.41 -28.24
CA GLN A 28 6.31 -40.85 -27.68
C GLN A 28 5.79 -39.72 -26.78
N PRO A 29 4.51 -39.30 -26.91
CA PRO A 29 3.92 -38.33 -26.00
C PRO A 29 3.47 -39.06 -24.73
N THR A 30 4.20 -38.87 -23.63
CA THR A 30 3.69 -39.17 -22.29
C THR A 30 2.82 -38.00 -21.85
N GLN A 31 1.50 -38.25 -21.74
CA GLN A 31 0.61 -37.43 -20.93
C GLN A 31 1.14 -37.44 -19.49
N GLY A 32 1.86 -36.38 -19.12
CA GLY A 32 2.31 -36.11 -17.76
C GLY A 32 1.31 -35.18 -17.08
N ASN A 33 0.72 -35.68 -15.98
CA ASN A 33 -0.12 -34.94 -15.04
C ASN A 33 0.38 -33.51 -14.80
N HIS A 34 -0.50 -32.53 -15.06
CA HIS A 34 -0.32 -31.13 -14.66
C HIS A 34 -0.77 -30.86 -13.20
N ASP A 35 -0.97 -31.89 -12.40
CA ASP A 35 -1.56 -31.77 -11.05
C ASP A 35 -0.50 -31.71 -9.94
N ALA A 36 0.55 -30.91 -10.12
CA ALA A 36 1.59 -30.77 -9.10
C ALA A 36 2.17 -29.35 -9.00
N VAL A 37 1.33 -28.29 -9.10
CA VAL A 37 1.73 -26.94 -8.65
C VAL A 37 0.54 -26.19 -8.01
N ILE A 38 -0.23 -26.81 -7.11
CA ILE A 38 -1.05 -26.07 -6.13
C ILE A 38 -1.08 -26.88 -4.83
N SER A 39 0.06 -26.95 -4.13
CA SER A 39 0.11 -27.39 -2.73
C SER A 39 1.01 -26.42 -1.99
N GLY A 40 0.39 -25.39 -1.42
CA GLY A 40 1.05 -24.34 -0.68
C GLY A 40 0.12 -23.30 -0.07
N SER A 41 -1.21 -23.45 -0.18
CA SER A 41 -2.14 -22.78 0.73
C SER A 41 -2.04 -23.49 2.07
N ALA A 42 -1.01 -23.14 2.84
CA ALA A 42 -0.95 -23.46 4.25
C ALA A 42 -2.21 -22.89 4.89
N ASN A 43 -3.15 -23.79 5.21
CA ASN A 43 -4.25 -23.57 6.14
C ASN A 43 -3.65 -23.19 7.50
N LEU A 44 -3.18 -21.96 7.62
CA LEU A 44 -3.00 -21.30 8.90
C LEU A 44 -4.40 -20.88 9.30
N ALA A 45 -4.92 -21.56 10.33
CA ALA A 45 -6.22 -21.32 10.93
C ALA A 45 -6.65 -19.87 10.73
N GLU A 46 -7.81 -19.72 10.10
CA GLU A 46 -8.58 -18.49 9.99
C GLU A 46 -8.94 -18.06 11.42
N GLY A 47 -7.95 -17.61 12.17
CA GLY A 47 -8.14 -17.01 13.47
C GLY A 47 -8.92 -15.76 13.18
N SER A 48 -10.21 -15.77 13.49
CA SER A 48 -11.04 -14.58 13.47
C SER A 48 -10.48 -13.64 14.52
N TYR A 49 -9.50 -12.83 14.13
CA TYR A 49 -9.04 -11.75 14.98
C TYR A 49 -10.14 -10.69 14.95
N ASP A 50 -10.95 -10.71 16.00
CA ASP A 50 -11.91 -9.66 16.23
C ASP A 50 -11.14 -8.37 16.50
N LEU A 51 -11.57 -7.29 15.83
CA LEU A 51 -11.01 -5.98 16.10
C LEU A 51 -11.25 -5.67 17.58
N PRO A 52 -10.24 -5.11 18.27
CA PRO A 52 -10.40 -4.78 19.68
C PRO A 52 -11.55 -3.78 19.84
N VAL A 53 -12.22 -3.82 20.99
CA VAL A 53 -13.35 -2.93 21.31
C VAL A 53 -13.17 -2.43 22.75
N GLY A 54 -13.70 -1.25 23.06
CA GLY A 54 -13.64 -0.70 24.41
C GLY A 54 -12.23 -0.24 24.78
N ALA A 55 -11.76 -0.60 25.98
CA ALA A 55 -10.51 -0.08 26.53
C ALA A 55 -9.26 -0.40 25.68
N ASP A 56 -9.12 -1.64 25.19
CA ASP A 56 -7.95 -2.02 24.35
C ASP A 56 -7.89 -1.19 23.05
N ALA A 57 -9.05 -0.88 22.46
CA ALA A 57 -9.13 -0.04 21.27
C ALA A 57 -8.70 1.42 21.55
N GLU A 58 -9.10 1.97 22.70
CA GLU A 58 -8.69 3.32 23.12
C GLU A 58 -7.18 3.37 23.42
N ASP A 59 -6.65 2.36 24.11
CA ASP A 59 -5.22 2.28 24.42
C ASP A 59 -4.37 2.21 23.15
N ARG A 60 -4.81 1.44 22.15
CA ARG A 60 -4.16 1.38 20.84
C ARG A 60 -4.26 2.69 20.07
N LEU A 61 -5.43 3.33 20.10
CA LEU A 61 -5.58 4.64 19.46
C LEU A 61 -4.69 5.70 20.12
N ASN A 62 -4.56 5.66 21.45
CA ASN A 62 -3.66 6.54 22.19
C ASN A 62 -2.19 6.25 21.86
N ALA A 63 -1.80 4.97 21.79
CA ALA A 63 -0.48 4.57 21.34
C ALA A 63 -0.18 5.07 19.91
N PHE A 64 -1.15 4.99 18.99
CA PHE A 64 -1.00 5.56 17.66
C PHE A 64 -0.76 7.07 17.71
N ARG A 65 -1.50 7.81 18.53
CA ARG A 65 -1.33 9.27 18.69
C ARG A 65 0.04 9.65 19.24
N SER A 66 0.51 8.94 20.27
CA SER A 66 1.74 9.29 20.98
C SER A 66 3.00 8.80 20.27
N ASP A 67 2.96 7.58 19.71
CA ASP A 67 4.18 6.88 19.30
C ASP A 67 4.31 6.75 17.78
N MET A 68 3.22 6.96 17.02
CA MET A 68 3.20 6.72 15.57
C MET A 68 2.96 8.00 14.78
N ALA A 69 1.88 8.73 15.11
CA ALA A 69 1.50 9.96 14.42
C ALA A 69 2.61 11.03 14.35
N PRO A 70 3.52 11.19 15.33
CA PRO A 70 4.62 12.15 15.22
C PRO A 70 5.62 11.85 14.09
N PHE A 71 5.79 10.57 13.73
CA PHE A 71 6.70 10.15 12.66
C PHE A 71 6.04 10.19 11.27
N PHE A 72 4.71 10.10 11.21
CA PHE A 72 3.94 10.21 9.98
C PHE A 72 2.72 11.13 10.18
N PRO A 73 2.92 12.47 10.21
CA PRO A 73 1.90 13.45 10.64
C PRO A 73 0.86 13.79 9.56
N PHE A 74 0.60 12.86 8.64
CA PHE A 74 -0.32 13.05 7.52
C PHE A 74 -1.71 12.46 7.78
N VAL A 75 -1.84 11.65 8.82
CA VAL A 75 -3.12 11.14 9.32
C VAL A 75 -3.19 11.43 10.81
N VAL A 76 -3.98 12.45 11.18
CA VAL A 76 -4.06 12.96 12.55
C VAL A 76 -5.46 12.71 13.09
N ILE A 77 -5.56 11.94 14.17
CA ILE A 77 -6.82 11.70 14.88
C ILE A 77 -6.86 12.60 16.12
N PRO A 78 -7.78 13.58 16.20
CA PRO A 78 -7.88 14.45 17.36
C PRO A 78 -8.16 13.67 18.66
N ASP A 79 -7.65 14.16 19.79
CA ASP A 79 -7.81 13.50 21.11
C ASP A 79 -9.28 13.37 21.54
N ARG A 80 -10.14 14.27 21.06
CA ARG A 80 -11.59 14.24 21.32
C ARG A 80 -12.34 13.08 20.64
N VAL A 81 -11.74 12.43 19.63
CA VAL A 81 -12.38 11.36 18.87
C VAL A 81 -12.11 10.03 19.58
N SER A 82 -13.14 9.30 19.98
CA SER A 82 -12.98 7.98 20.60
C SER A 82 -12.66 6.91 19.55
N ALA A 83 -12.09 5.78 19.97
CA ALA A 83 -11.90 4.61 19.12
C ALA A 83 -13.22 4.11 18.53
N ARG A 84 -14.30 4.18 19.30
CA ARG A 84 -15.65 3.85 18.82
C ARG A 84 -16.14 4.82 17.75
N GLU A 85 -16.02 6.14 17.98
CA GLU A 85 -16.40 7.14 16.97
C GLU A 85 -15.57 6.96 15.69
N LEU A 86 -14.28 6.64 15.83
CA LEU A 86 -13.41 6.37 14.69
C LEU A 86 -13.86 5.12 13.92
N GLN A 87 -14.20 4.03 14.62
CA GLN A 87 -14.73 2.81 14.00
C GLN A 87 -16.02 3.08 13.23
N ASP A 88 -16.94 3.86 13.81
CA ASP A 88 -18.23 4.17 13.18
C ASP A 88 -18.08 5.08 11.94
N ARG A 89 -17.16 6.06 11.99
CA ARG A 89 -17.02 7.06 10.91
C ARG A 89 -16.01 6.67 9.83
N LYS A 90 -14.93 5.97 10.22
CA LYS A 90 -13.78 5.63 9.38
C LYS A 90 -13.32 4.20 9.70
N PRO A 91 -14.15 3.18 9.37
CA PRO A 91 -13.91 1.80 9.77
C PRO A 91 -12.63 1.21 9.15
N PHE A 92 -12.24 1.62 7.95
CA PHE A 92 -11.02 1.12 7.33
C PHE A 92 -9.77 1.70 8.00
N LEU A 93 -9.76 3.01 8.23
CA LEU A 93 -8.70 3.68 8.98
C LEU A 93 -8.56 3.10 10.39
N TYR A 94 -9.68 2.89 11.08
CA TYR A 94 -9.70 2.22 12.38
C TYR A 94 -8.97 0.87 12.33
N MET A 95 -9.36 -0.02 11.40
CA MET A 95 -8.73 -1.33 11.24
C MET A 95 -7.22 -1.23 10.99
N THR A 96 -6.79 -0.30 10.13
CA THR A 96 -5.36 -0.10 9.85
C THR A 96 -4.57 0.42 11.05
N ILE A 97 -5.16 1.29 11.87
CA ILE A 97 -4.53 1.78 13.11
C ILE A 97 -4.43 0.64 14.14
N MET A 98 -5.49 -0.16 14.29
CA MET A 98 -5.48 -1.32 15.21
C MET A 98 -4.39 -2.32 14.84
N MET A 99 -4.16 -2.52 13.54
CA MET A 99 -3.06 -3.35 13.04
C MET A 99 -1.70 -2.71 13.33
N ALA A 100 -1.52 -1.44 12.95
CA ALA A 100 -0.22 -0.77 13.07
C ALA A 100 0.23 -0.62 14.53
N SER A 101 -0.72 -0.51 15.47
CA SER A 101 -0.46 -0.35 16.90
C SER A 101 -0.14 -1.67 17.62
N LEU A 102 -0.17 -2.82 16.94
CA LEU A 102 0.21 -4.10 17.53
C LEU A 102 1.73 -4.14 17.80
N ARG A 103 2.11 -4.11 19.08
CA ARG A 103 3.52 -4.21 19.50
C ARG A 103 4.01 -5.65 19.67
N GLN A 104 3.12 -6.55 20.06
CA GLN A 104 3.44 -7.95 20.34
C GLN A 104 2.33 -8.82 19.77
N GLY A 105 2.59 -9.48 18.63
CA GLY A 105 1.58 -10.32 17.98
C GLY A 105 1.76 -10.43 16.47
N ALA A 106 2.90 -10.93 16.01
CA ALA A 106 3.16 -11.07 14.56
C ALA A 106 2.07 -11.88 13.82
N ALA A 107 1.51 -12.88 14.48
CA ALA A 107 0.37 -13.65 13.94
C ALA A 107 -0.90 -12.80 13.80
N GLN A 108 -1.25 -12.01 14.83
CA GLN A 108 -2.43 -11.14 14.81
C GLN A 108 -2.26 -10.01 13.78
N GLN A 109 -1.05 -9.46 13.71
CA GLN A 109 -0.68 -8.45 12.73
C GLN A 109 -0.80 -8.97 11.30
N LEU A 110 -0.31 -10.19 11.03
CA LEU A 110 -0.46 -10.84 9.73
C LEU A 110 -1.92 -11.11 9.37
N THR A 111 -2.74 -11.56 10.33
CA THR A 111 -4.17 -11.75 10.12
C THR A 111 -4.86 -10.44 9.75
N LEU A 112 -4.57 -9.35 10.45
CA LEU A 112 -5.11 -8.03 10.11
C LEU A 112 -4.59 -7.50 8.78
N ALA A 113 -3.31 -7.70 8.46
CA ALA A 113 -2.74 -7.30 7.18
C ALA A 113 -3.43 -8.01 6.01
N ARG A 114 -3.71 -9.31 6.13
CA ARG A 114 -4.53 -10.05 5.15
C ARG A 114 -5.93 -9.46 5.03
N ARG A 115 -6.60 -9.22 6.16
CA ARG A 115 -7.95 -8.61 6.18
C ARG A 115 -7.98 -7.22 5.54
N ILE A 116 -6.92 -6.43 5.71
CA ILE A 116 -6.75 -5.14 5.03
C ILE A 116 -6.61 -5.35 3.52
N GLY A 117 -5.78 -6.31 3.09
CA GLY A 117 -5.63 -6.68 1.67
C GLY A 117 -6.94 -7.16 1.02
N ASP A 118 -7.69 -8.01 1.70
CA ASP A 118 -9.00 -8.50 1.24
C ASP A 118 -10.00 -7.35 1.13
N SER A 119 -10.04 -6.47 2.13
CA SER A 119 -10.90 -5.28 2.11
C SER A 119 -10.52 -4.32 0.98
N LEU A 120 -9.23 -4.14 0.67
CA LEU A 120 -8.79 -3.30 -0.45
C LEU A 120 -9.20 -3.93 -1.79
N SER A 121 -9.02 -5.24 -1.92
CA SER A 121 -9.40 -5.98 -3.13
C SER A 121 -10.90 -5.86 -3.38
N GLU A 122 -11.72 -6.08 -2.35
CA GLU A 122 -13.17 -5.99 -2.48
C GLU A 122 -13.64 -4.55 -2.72
N ARG A 123 -13.27 -3.63 -1.84
CA ARG A 123 -13.84 -2.27 -1.85
C ARG A 123 -13.25 -1.42 -2.97
N VAL A 124 -11.94 -1.46 -3.17
CA VAL A 124 -11.27 -0.61 -4.16
C VAL A 124 -11.26 -1.27 -5.53
N LEU A 125 -10.83 -2.54 -5.65
CA LEU A 125 -10.64 -3.17 -6.97
C LEU A 125 -11.95 -3.68 -7.57
N LEU A 126 -12.82 -4.31 -6.78
CA LEU A 126 -14.08 -4.84 -7.28
C LEU A 126 -15.21 -3.80 -7.30
N LYS A 127 -15.38 -3.02 -6.22
CA LYS A 127 -16.47 -2.04 -6.09
C LYS A 127 -16.11 -0.64 -6.56
N GLY A 128 -14.83 -0.34 -6.79
CA GLY A 128 -14.38 0.99 -7.20
C GLY A 128 -14.60 2.07 -6.13
N GLU A 129 -14.71 1.70 -4.86
CA GLU A 129 -14.91 2.65 -3.77
C GLU A 129 -13.67 3.51 -3.55
N GLN A 130 -13.89 4.81 -3.45
CA GLN A 130 -12.84 5.77 -3.15
C GLN A 130 -13.37 6.84 -2.21
N ASN A 131 -12.74 6.95 -1.04
CA ASN A 131 -13.10 7.93 -0.02
C ASN A 131 -11.88 8.22 0.86
N LEU A 132 -12.01 9.24 1.72
CA LEU A 132 -10.91 9.66 2.57
C LEU A 132 -10.56 8.64 3.66
N ASP A 133 -11.51 7.80 4.10
CA ASP A 133 -11.27 6.69 5.03
C ASP A 133 -10.30 5.66 4.44
N LEU A 134 -10.59 5.18 3.22
CA LEU A 134 -9.74 4.24 2.48
C LEU A 134 -8.36 4.84 2.21
N LEU A 135 -8.29 6.09 1.77
CA LEU A 135 -7.02 6.75 1.49
C LEU A 135 -6.17 6.91 2.77
N GLN A 136 -6.75 7.43 3.85
CA GLN A 136 -6.02 7.61 5.11
C GLN A 136 -5.57 6.29 5.71
N GLY A 137 -6.44 5.26 5.69
CA GLY A 137 -6.06 3.94 6.16
C GLY A 137 -4.94 3.32 5.31
N LEU A 138 -4.98 3.48 3.99
CA LEU A 138 -3.92 2.99 3.12
C LEU A 138 -2.59 3.71 3.38
N LEU A 139 -2.61 5.02 3.63
CA LEU A 139 -1.42 5.78 4.00
C LEU A 139 -0.82 5.27 5.33
N VAL A 140 -1.65 4.99 6.34
CA VAL A 140 -1.20 4.40 7.60
C VAL A 140 -0.61 3.01 7.35
N TYR A 141 -1.30 2.17 6.57
CA TYR A 141 -0.80 0.84 6.21
C TYR A 141 0.56 0.88 5.52
N LEU A 142 0.75 1.81 4.57
CA LEU A 142 2.01 2.02 3.86
C LEU A 142 3.12 2.57 4.77
N ALA A 143 2.82 3.55 5.61
CA ALA A 143 3.80 4.14 6.53
C ALA A 143 4.37 3.12 7.52
N TRP A 144 3.55 2.14 7.91
CA TRP A 144 3.94 1.07 8.85
C TRP A 144 4.09 -0.29 8.17
N TYR A 145 4.27 -0.28 6.84
CA TYR A 145 4.39 -1.48 6.00
C TYR A 145 5.64 -2.30 6.33
N HIS A 146 6.75 -1.66 6.72
CA HIS A 146 8.02 -2.32 7.01
C HIS A 146 7.93 -3.32 8.18
N PHE A 147 6.99 -3.12 9.11
CA PHE A 147 6.75 -4.06 10.22
C PHE A 147 5.89 -5.27 9.78
N ASN A 148 5.30 -5.23 8.58
CA ASN A 148 4.38 -6.22 8.03
C ASN A 148 5.08 -7.06 6.95
N ILE A 149 5.90 -8.03 7.37
CA ILE A 149 6.27 -9.26 6.65
C ILE A 149 6.50 -9.13 5.12
N SER A 150 7.78 -9.04 4.73
CA SER A 150 8.40 -9.70 3.56
C SER A 150 7.63 -9.70 2.22
N THR A 151 7.12 -8.57 1.73
CA THR A 151 6.69 -8.48 0.31
C THR A 151 6.94 -7.08 -0.27
N GLY A 152 8.20 -6.76 -0.58
CA GLY A 152 8.56 -5.48 -1.22
C GLY A 152 7.84 -5.21 -2.55
N ALA A 153 7.36 -6.24 -3.24
CA ALA A 153 6.63 -6.11 -4.51
C ALA A 153 5.24 -5.46 -4.37
N GLN A 154 4.58 -5.54 -3.21
CA GLN A 154 3.22 -5.01 -3.05
C GLN A 154 3.21 -3.53 -2.64
N PHE A 155 4.29 -3.03 -2.03
CA PHE A 155 4.37 -1.63 -1.57
C PHE A 155 4.15 -0.64 -2.71
N SER A 156 4.89 -0.80 -3.82
CA SER A 156 4.77 0.09 -4.98
C SER A 156 3.36 0.05 -5.58
N THR A 157 2.75 -1.14 -5.69
CA THR A 157 1.38 -1.27 -6.21
C THR A 157 0.36 -0.54 -5.33
N LEU A 158 0.46 -0.73 -4.01
CA LEU A 158 -0.41 -0.06 -3.05
C LEU A 158 -0.17 1.46 -3.03
N LEU A 159 1.06 1.90 -3.20
CA LEU A 159 1.41 3.32 -3.30
C LEU A 159 0.81 3.97 -4.55
N HIS A 160 0.90 3.30 -5.72
CA HIS A 160 0.25 3.78 -6.93
C HIS A 160 -1.28 3.77 -6.80
N MET A 161 -1.86 2.83 -6.06
CA MET A 161 -3.29 2.84 -5.74
C MET A 161 -3.67 4.04 -4.87
N ALA A 162 -2.85 4.42 -3.89
CA ALA A 162 -3.05 5.64 -3.11
C ALA A 162 -3.02 6.89 -4.01
N LEU A 163 -2.09 6.95 -4.96
CA LEU A 163 -1.98 8.04 -5.93
C LEU A 163 -3.21 8.13 -6.84
N ALA A 164 -3.73 6.99 -7.31
CA ALA A 164 -4.96 6.93 -8.08
C ALA A 164 -6.13 7.51 -7.27
N MET A 165 -6.30 7.07 -6.01
CA MET A 165 -7.33 7.61 -5.12
C MET A 165 -7.21 9.12 -4.90
N VAL A 166 -6.00 9.64 -4.70
CA VAL A 166 -5.74 11.09 -4.58
C VAL A 166 -6.22 11.85 -5.82
N THR A 167 -5.97 11.29 -7.00
CA THR A 167 -6.33 11.87 -8.30
C THR A 167 -7.84 11.88 -8.49
N ASP A 168 -8.50 10.77 -8.17
CA ASP A 168 -9.93 10.59 -8.37
C ASP A 168 -10.77 11.38 -7.36
N LEU A 169 -10.31 11.46 -6.10
CA LEU A 169 -10.85 12.37 -5.08
C LEU A 169 -10.62 13.85 -5.39
N GLY A 170 -9.77 14.14 -6.38
CA GLY A 170 -9.47 15.48 -6.85
C GLY A 170 -8.70 16.32 -5.83
N LEU A 171 -7.87 15.70 -4.98
CA LEU A 171 -7.18 16.41 -3.89
C LEU A 171 -6.06 17.33 -4.39
N GLY A 172 -5.52 17.06 -5.58
CA GLY A 172 -4.52 17.90 -6.25
C GLY A 172 -5.10 18.98 -7.17
N LYS A 173 -6.44 19.08 -7.29
CA LYS A 173 -7.10 20.06 -8.16
C LYS A 173 -7.63 21.23 -7.33
N PRO A 174 -7.57 22.48 -7.83
CA PRO A 174 -8.23 23.60 -7.17
C PRO A 174 -9.68 23.25 -6.81
N ALA A 175 -10.08 23.48 -5.58
CA ALA A 175 -11.37 23.02 -5.06
C ALA A 175 -12.59 23.59 -5.80
N ALA A 176 -12.44 24.72 -6.49
CA ALA A 176 -13.43 25.24 -7.44
C ALA A 176 -13.76 24.22 -8.55
N ILE A 177 -12.75 23.51 -9.07
CA ILE A 177 -12.92 22.44 -10.07
C ILE A 177 -13.68 21.25 -9.47
N LYS A 178 -13.42 20.91 -8.20
CA LYS A 178 -14.12 19.84 -7.47
C LYS A 178 -15.60 20.16 -7.27
N ALA A 179 -15.93 21.40 -6.89
CA ALA A 179 -17.31 21.86 -6.70
C ALA A 179 -18.10 21.86 -8.02
N VAL A 180 -17.51 22.37 -9.11
CA VAL A 180 -18.14 22.39 -10.44
C VAL A 180 -18.37 20.97 -10.99
N LYS A 181 -17.44 20.04 -10.75
CA LYS A 181 -17.59 18.62 -11.10
C LYS A 181 -18.70 17.95 -10.28
N SER A 182 -18.76 18.20 -8.98
CA SER A 182 -19.77 17.66 -8.07
C SER A 182 -21.19 18.13 -8.38
N LEU A 183 -21.35 19.33 -8.95
CA LEU A 183 -22.64 19.87 -9.35
C LEU A 183 -23.07 19.42 -10.77
N GLY A 184 -22.25 18.64 -11.47
CA GLY A 184 -22.56 18.14 -12.82
C GLY A 184 -22.54 19.22 -13.91
N LEU A 185 -21.92 20.38 -13.64
CA LEU A 185 -22.12 21.58 -14.47
C LEU A 185 -21.19 21.70 -15.70
N MET A 186 -20.11 20.91 -15.90
CA MET A 186 -19.16 21.21 -17.00
C MET A 186 -18.43 20.02 -17.65
N THR A 187 -18.27 20.13 -18.98
CA THR A 187 -17.27 19.43 -19.82
C THR A 187 -15.90 20.10 -19.67
N ASP A 188 -14.81 19.30 -19.70
CA ASP A 188 -13.43 19.65 -19.27
C ASP A 188 -12.84 20.93 -19.92
N GLY A 189 -13.36 21.35 -21.07
CA GLY A 189 -12.85 22.52 -21.81
C GLY A 189 -13.35 23.90 -21.36
N LYS A 190 -14.56 24.01 -20.75
CA LYS A 190 -15.14 25.32 -20.38
C LYS A 190 -14.86 25.72 -18.93
N ALA A 191 -14.70 24.76 -18.02
CA ALA A 191 -14.42 25.03 -16.61
C ALA A 191 -13.08 25.75 -16.37
N LYS A 192 -12.05 25.39 -17.15
CA LYS A 192 -10.71 25.98 -17.03
C LYS A 192 -10.71 27.47 -17.40
N THR A 193 -11.53 27.89 -18.37
CA THR A 193 -11.66 29.29 -18.79
C THR A 193 -12.41 30.13 -17.76
N TYR A 194 -13.51 29.63 -17.20
CA TYR A 194 -14.26 30.35 -16.15
C TYR A 194 -13.50 30.49 -14.83
N LEU A 195 -12.58 29.56 -14.52
CA LEU A 195 -11.80 29.57 -13.28
C LEU A 195 -10.46 30.31 -13.40
N LYS A 196 -9.99 30.58 -14.62
CA LYS A 196 -8.76 31.36 -14.87
C LYS A 196 -8.89 32.81 -14.36
N ASP A 197 -10.11 33.35 -14.34
CA ASP A 197 -10.40 34.73 -13.92
C ASP A 197 -10.76 34.87 -12.43
N ARG A 198 -10.88 33.75 -11.70
CA ARG A 198 -11.26 33.73 -10.27
C ARG A 198 -10.20 32.96 -9.48
N HIS A 199 -9.05 33.59 -9.24
CA HIS A 199 -7.91 32.98 -8.54
C HIS A 199 -8.19 32.49 -7.09
N TRP A 200 -9.38 32.70 -6.53
CA TRP A 200 -9.62 32.53 -5.10
C TRP A 200 -10.96 31.92 -4.69
N ILE A 201 -11.84 31.46 -5.59
CA ILE A 201 -13.08 30.75 -5.14
C ILE A 201 -12.68 29.37 -4.60
N THR A 202 -12.20 29.40 -3.37
CA THR A 202 -11.57 28.32 -2.66
C THR A 202 -12.64 27.79 -1.73
N THR A 203 -13.36 26.74 -2.10
CA THR A 203 -13.87 25.85 -1.06
C THR A 203 -12.62 25.22 -0.46
N PRO A 204 -12.16 25.57 0.75
CA PRO A 204 -10.87 25.08 1.21
C PRO A 204 -10.94 23.56 1.32
N HIS A 205 -10.07 22.83 0.61
CA HIS A 205 -9.81 21.43 0.91
C HIS A 205 -9.67 21.31 2.42
N THR A 206 -10.33 20.33 3.01
CA THR A 206 -10.25 20.12 4.45
C THR A 206 -8.79 19.90 4.84
N LEU A 207 -8.43 20.21 6.09
CA LEU A 207 -7.08 19.96 6.57
C LEU A 207 -6.71 18.47 6.43
N GLU A 208 -7.68 17.58 6.58
CA GLU A 208 -7.49 16.14 6.39
C GLU A 208 -7.14 15.76 4.94
N GLU A 209 -7.84 16.35 3.97
CA GLU A 209 -7.57 16.14 2.54
C GLU A 209 -6.16 16.62 2.16
N ARG A 210 -5.78 17.81 2.62
CA ARG A 210 -4.45 18.38 2.35
C ARG A 210 -3.35 17.52 2.97
N ARG A 211 -3.55 17.06 4.21
CA ARG A 211 -2.60 16.18 4.89
C ARG A 211 -2.48 14.83 4.18
N ALA A 212 -3.60 14.22 3.78
CA ALA A 212 -3.58 12.96 3.03
C ALA A 212 -2.85 13.10 1.69
N PHE A 213 -3.09 14.18 0.95
CA PHE A 213 -2.34 14.49 -0.29
C PHE A 213 -0.84 14.58 -0.03
N LEU A 214 -0.43 15.34 0.99
CA LEU A 214 0.98 15.49 1.36
C LEU A 214 1.60 14.17 1.84
N GLY A 215 0.84 13.34 2.55
CA GLY A 215 1.30 12.02 2.98
C GLY A 215 1.57 11.09 1.82
N CYS A 216 0.71 11.12 0.79
CA CYS A 216 0.97 10.38 -0.44
C CYS A 216 2.24 10.89 -1.15
N ALA A 217 2.40 12.21 -1.28
CA ALA A 217 3.59 12.80 -1.89
C ALA A 217 4.88 12.47 -1.12
N TYR A 218 4.82 12.47 0.21
CA TYR A 218 5.93 12.06 1.06
C TYR A 218 6.32 10.59 0.82
N LEU A 219 5.35 9.66 0.82
CA LEU A 219 5.62 8.25 0.58
C LEU A 219 6.14 7.96 -0.84
N MET A 220 5.78 8.78 -1.83
CA MET A 220 6.35 8.69 -3.19
C MET A 220 7.79 9.18 -3.30
N SER A 221 8.28 9.93 -2.31
CA SER A 221 9.65 10.42 -2.29
C SER A 221 10.64 9.50 -1.55
N LEU A 222 10.12 8.43 -0.92
CA LEU A 222 10.90 7.38 -0.26
C LEU A 222 11.44 6.37 -1.30
#